data_AF-I1C1D7-F1
#
_entry.id   AF-I1C1D7-F1
#
_cell.length_a   1.000
_cell.length_b   1.000
_cell.length_c   1.000
_cell.angle_alpha   90.00
_cell.angle_beta   90.00
_cell.angle_gamma   90.00
#
_symmetry.space_group_name_H-M   'P 1'
#
loop_
_entity.id
_entity.type
_entity.pdbx_description
1 polymer ?
#
loop_
_entity_poly.entity_id
_entity_poly.type
_entity_poly.pdbx_seq_one_letter_code
_entity_poly.pdbx_strand_id
1 'polypeptide(L)'
;MYDIYKNNQRVAKLHLIKTAHRLGEPVMGILDFNEATLSTYKISIFLESSEVVEDTIALRTQQQIARVSRKMHSDFHSFCLGNKRLSFSLPIPATASPDFQTTGGKLNDPRVLYVNLP
;
A
#
# COMPACT_ATOMS: atom_id res chain seq x y z
N MET A 1 4.93 -9.53 7.41
CA MET A 1 3.48 -9.75 7.61
C MET A 1 2.98 -8.60 8.46
N TYR A 2 1.79 -8.09 8.18
CA TYR A 2 1.27 -6.88 8.85
C TYR A 2 -0.20 -7.09 9.22
N ASP A 3 -0.58 -6.80 10.45
CA ASP A 3 -1.98 -6.83 10.86
C ASP A 3 -2.69 -5.54 10.46
N ILE A 4 -3.91 -5.69 9.96
CA ILE A 4 -4.78 -4.59 9.52
C ILE A 4 -5.89 -4.46 10.55
N TYR A 5 -6.06 -3.24 11.08
CA TYR A 5 -7.08 -2.93 12.08
C TYR A 5 -8.02 -1.84 11.60
N LYS A 6 -9.29 -1.92 12.02
CA LYS A 6 -10.26 -0.82 11.97
C LYS A 6 -10.90 -0.71 13.34
N ASN A 7 -10.96 0.49 13.92
CA ASN A 7 -11.55 0.73 15.25
C ASN A 7 -11.02 -0.24 16.32
N ASN A 8 -9.70 -0.49 16.32
CA ASN A 8 -9.04 -1.44 17.22
C ASN A 8 -9.48 -2.91 17.08
N GLN A 9 -10.26 -3.25 16.05
CA GLN A 9 -10.64 -4.62 15.68
C GLN A 9 -9.80 -5.09 14.50
N ARG A 10 -9.33 -6.34 14.57
CA ARG A 10 -8.50 -6.93 13.54
C ARG A 10 -9.37 -7.30 12.34
N VAL A 11 -8.99 -6.83 11.17
CA VAL A 11 -9.70 -7.06 9.91
C VAL A 11 -9.05 -8.17 9.10
N ALA A 12 -7.72 -8.15 8.97
CA ALA A 12 -6.98 -9.16 8.22
C ALA A 12 -5.48 -9.14 8.55
N LYS A 13 -4.76 -10.18 8.11
CA LYS A 13 -3.30 -10.21 8.00
C LYS A 13 -2.89 -9.99 6.56
N LEU A 14 -1.96 -9.09 6.30
CA LEU A 14 -1.33 -8.95 4.99
C LEU A 14 -0.06 -9.82 4.91
N HIS A 15 -0.03 -10.67 3.90
CA HIS A 15 1.11 -11.47 3.49
C HIS A 15 1.56 -11.01 2.11
N LEU A 16 2.66 -10.26 2.04
CA LEU A 16 3.33 -9.99 0.77
C LEU A 16 4.26 -11.16 0.43
N ILE A 17 4.32 -11.53 -0.85
CA ILE A 17 5.24 -12.59 -1.31
C ILE A 17 6.69 -12.13 -1.15
N LYS A 18 6.96 -10.83 -1.36
CA LYS A 18 8.24 -10.18 -1.12
C LYS A 18 8.03 -8.68 -0.91
N THR A 19 9.08 -7.99 -0.48
CA THR A 19 9.05 -6.54 -0.21
C THR A 19 9.89 -5.75 -1.20
N ALA A 20 10.82 -6.38 -1.91
CA ALA A 20 11.63 -5.76 -2.96
C ALA A 20 11.16 -6.22 -4.35
N HIS A 21 10.72 -5.27 -5.17
CA HIS A 21 10.17 -5.53 -6.50
C HIS A 21 10.95 -4.78 -7.58
N ARG A 22 10.99 -5.36 -8.79
CA ARG A 22 11.51 -4.67 -9.98
C ARG A 22 10.39 -3.94 -10.70
N LEU A 23 10.73 -2.92 -11.49
CA LEU A 23 9.79 -2.33 -12.43
C LEU A 23 9.24 -3.38 -13.39
N GLY A 24 7.95 -3.31 -13.69
CA GLY A 24 7.25 -4.30 -14.51
C GLY A 24 6.85 -5.57 -13.78
N GLU A 25 7.31 -5.78 -12.54
CA GLU A 25 6.90 -6.93 -11.72
C GLU A 25 5.72 -6.56 -10.82
N PRO A 26 4.67 -7.39 -10.71
CA PRO A 26 3.56 -7.07 -9.82
C PRO A 26 3.93 -7.23 -8.34
N VAL A 27 3.32 -6.39 -7.50
CA VAL A 27 3.21 -6.64 -6.07
C VAL A 27 2.09 -7.63 -5.85
N MET A 28 2.42 -8.80 -5.30
CA MET A 28 1.47 -9.86 -5.04
C MET A 28 1.39 -10.17 -3.54
N GLY A 29 0.20 -10.50 -3.08
CA GLY A 29 -0.02 -10.85 -1.69
C GLY A 29 -1.35 -11.52 -1.42
N ILE A 30 -1.52 -11.90 -0.17
CA ILE A 30 -2.73 -12.53 0.36
C ILE A 30 -3.18 -11.74 1.58
N LEU A 31 -4.47 -11.47 1.64
CA LEU A 31 -5.16 -11.07 2.86
C LEU A 31 -5.74 -12.32 3.53
N ASP A 32 -5.33 -12.57 4.77
CA ASP A 32 -5.83 -13.66 5.60
C ASP A 32 -6.81 -13.12 6.65
N PHE A 33 -8.05 -13.57 6.59
CA PHE A 33 -9.16 -13.15 7.45
C PHE A 33 -9.47 -14.16 8.57
N ASN A 34 -8.70 -15.24 8.74
CA ASN A 34 -9.04 -16.32 9.68
C ASN A 34 -9.13 -15.87 11.15
N GLU A 35 -8.32 -14.89 11.57
CA GLU A 35 -8.35 -14.30 12.91
C GLU A 35 -8.94 -12.88 12.87
N ALA A 36 -9.82 -12.59 11.91
CA ALA A 36 -10.53 -11.31 11.84
C ALA A 36 -11.59 -11.25 12.94
N THR A 37 -11.58 -10.18 13.72
CA THR A 37 -12.64 -9.87 14.70
C THR A 37 -13.71 -8.95 14.11
N LEU A 38 -13.47 -8.38 12.93
CA LEU A 38 -14.43 -7.57 12.19
C LEU A 38 -14.62 -8.15 10.77
N SER A 39 -15.86 -8.49 10.43
CA SER A 39 -16.21 -8.95 9.08
C SER A 39 -16.07 -7.84 8.06
N THR A 40 -15.54 -8.17 6.87
CA THR A 40 -15.24 -7.19 5.81
C THR A 40 -15.98 -7.52 4.54
N TYR A 41 -16.80 -6.57 4.07
CA TYR A 41 -17.63 -6.74 2.88
C TYR A 41 -16.83 -6.54 1.59
N LYS A 42 -16.02 -5.48 1.54
CA LYS A 42 -15.23 -5.06 0.38
C LYS A 42 -13.86 -4.58 0.83
N ILE A 43 -12.87 -4.83 0.00
CA ILE A 43 -11.54 -4.24 0.12
C ILE A 43 -11.17 -3.42 -1.10
N SER A 44 -10.26 -2.48 -0.89
CA SER A 44 -9.60 -1.71 -1.93
C SER A 44 -8.11 -1.63 -1.58
N ILE A 45 -7.26 -1.99 -2.52
CA ILE A 45 -5.82 -2.05 -2.36
C ILE A 45 -5.21 -1.17 -3.45
N PHE A 46 -4.28 -0.29 -3.10
CA PHE A 46 -3.72 0.71 -4.02
C PHE A 46 -2.21 0.70 -3.95
N LEU A 47 -1.53 0.58 -5.08
CA LEU A 47 -0.09 0.81 -5.17
C LEU A 47 0.15 2.31 -5.41
N GLU A 48 0.76 2.99 -4.45
CA GLU A 48 1.10 4.42 -4.55
C GLU A 48 2.58 4.68 -4.21
N SER A 49 3.14 5.76 -4.76
CA SER A 49 4.45 6.31 -4.39
C SER A 49 4.28 7.74 -3.86
N SER A 50 5.18 8.17 -2.99
CA SER A 50 5.25 9.56 -2.52
C SER A 50 6.71 9.94 -2.27
N GLU A 51 7.04 11.21 -2.42
CA GLU A 51 8.38 11.73 -2.15
C GLU A 51 8.61 11.93 -0.64
N VAL A 52 9.85 11.76 -0.22
CA VAL A 52 10.35 12.14 1.10
C VAL A 52 11.53 13.08 0.88
N VAL A 53 11.46 14.26 1.47
CA VAL A 53 12.47 15.31 1.33
C VAL A 53 13.18 15.44 2.67
N GLU A 54 14.49 15.64 2.71
CA GLU A 54 15.20 15.83 3.98
C GLU A 54 14.67 17.04 4.77
N ASP A 55 14.56 16.89 6.10
CA ASP A 55 13.99 17.92 6.98
C ASP A 55 14.76 19.25 6.91
N THR A 56 16.06 19.21 6.59
CA THR A 56 16.93 20.38 6.43
C THR A 56 16.54 21.28 5.25
N ILE A 57 15.86 20.72 4.25
CA ILE A 57 15.43 21.42 3.02
C ILE A 57 13.91 21.37 2.82
N ALA A 58 13.18 20.73 3.74
CA ALA A 58 11.74 20.58 3.66
C ALA A 58 11.03 21.92 3.95
N LEU A 59 10.35 22.46 2.93
CA LEU A 59 9.52 23.67 3.06
C LEU A 59 8.13 23.39 3.65
N ARG A 60 7.78 22.10 3.83
CA ARG A 60 6.48 21.60 4.26
C ARG A 60 6.70 20.41 5.18
N THR A 61 5.69 20.05 5.98
CA THR A 61 5.79 18.84 6.80
C THR A 61 5.86 17.59 5.91
N GLN A 62 6.54 16.54 6.38
CA GLN A 62 6.62 15.26 5.64
C GLN A 62 5.25 14.71 5.24
N GLN A 63 4.23 14.91 6.08
CA GLN A 63 2.85 14.51 5.77
C GLN A 63 2.27 15.29 4.59
N GLN A 64 2.53 16.59 4.52
CA GLN A 64 2.10 17.42 3.39
C GLN A 64 2.84 17.05 2.12
N ILE A 65 4.16 16.85 2.19
CA ILE A 65 5.00 16.42 1.06
C ILE A 65 4.52 15.08 0.52
N ALA A 66 4.32 14.09 1.38
CA ALA A 66 3.81 12.78 1.00
C ALA A 66 2.41 12.85 0.37
N ARG A 67 1.56 13.78 0.83
CA ARG A 67 0.22 13.99 0.26
C ARG A 67 0.28 14.60 -1.14
N VAL A 68 1.10 15.62 -1.36
CA VAL A 68 1.13 16.35 -2.65
C VAL A 68 1.91 15.62 -3.74
N SER A 69 2.91 14.81 -3.36
CA SER A 69 3.72 14.00 -4.28
C SER A 69 3.13 12.61 -4.54
N ARG A 70 1.97 12.30 -3.96
CA ARG A 70 1.33 11.00 -4.07
C ARG A 70 0.96 10.71 -5.53
N LYS A 71 1.40 9.56 -6.02
CA LYS A 71 1.01 9.04 -7.34
C LYS A 71 0.52 7.61 -7.20
N MET A 72 -0.71 7.35 -7.66
CA MET A 72 -1.28 6.00 -7.75
C MET A 72 -0.82 5.35 -9.05
N HIS A 73 -0.40 4.09 -8.97
CA HIS A 73 0.12 3.30 -10.10
C HIS A 73 -0.86 2.20 -10.51
N SER A 74 -1.53 1.58 -9.55
CA SER A 74 -2.52 0.54 -9.80
C SER A 74 -3.42 0.33 -8.59
N ASP A 75 -4.58 -0.27 -8.81
CA ASP A 75 -5.55 -0.61 -7.78
C ASP A 75 -6.11 -2.02 -7.95
N PHE A 76 -6.65 -2.55 -6.86
CA PHE A 76 -7.37 -3.81 -6.80
C PHE A 76 -8.57 -3.68 -5.88
N HIS A 77 -9.73 -4.15 -6.35
CA HIS A 77 -10.98 -4.12 -5.62
C HIS A 77 -11.65 -5.48 -5.64
N SER A 78 -12.17 -5.92 -4.49
CA SER A 78 -12.93 -7.17 -4.42
C SER A 78 -13.91 -7.14 -3.26
N PHE A 79 -15.05 -7.80 -3.46
CA PHE A 79 -15.88 -8.25 -2.34
C PHE A 79 -15.21 -9.45 -1.68
N CYS A 80 -15.33 -9.57 -0.36
CA CYS A 80 -14.66 -10.60 0.42
C CYS A 80 -15.48 -11.06 1.63
N LEU A 81 -16.79 -10.80 1.63
CA LEU A 81 -17.67 -11.26 2.69
C LEU A 81 -17.62 -12.79 2.77
N GLY A 82 -17.20 -13.33 3.91
CA GLY A 82 -17.06 -14.78 4.11
C GLY A 82 -15.78 -15.40 3.55
N ASN A 83 -14.91 -14.62 2.89
CA ASN A 83 -13.63 -15.13 2.42
C ASN A 83 -12.68 -15.35 3.62
N LYS A 84 -12.08 -16.53 3.71
CA LYS A 84 -10.95 -16.77 4.65
C LYS A 84 -9.64 -16.18 4.14
N ARG A 85 -9.47 -16.17 2.82
CA ARG A 85 -8.28 -15.64 2.15
C ARG A 85 -8.67 -14.94 0.85
N LEU A 86 -7.92 -13.91 0.49
CA LEU A 86 -8.05 -13.20 -0.77
C LEU A 86 -6.68 -12.82 -1.32
N SER A 87 -6.35 -13.35 -2.49
CA SER A 87 -5.13 -13.01 -3.22
C SER A 87 -5.33 -11.75 -4.04
N PHE A 88 -4.29 -10.95 -4.20
CA PHE A 88 -4.28 -9.77 -5.07
C PHE A 88 -2.96 -9.65 -5.84
N SER A 89 -3.01 -8.88 -6.94
CA SER A 89 -1.86 -8.52 -7.77
C SER A 89 -2.00 -7.07 -8.21
N LEU A 90 -0.96 -6.26 -7.96
CA LEU A 90 -0.88 -4.85 -8.32
C LEU A 90 0.30 -4.64 -9.28
N PRO A 91 0.06 -4.37 -10.57
CA PRO A 91 1.15 -4.19 -11.53
C PRO A 91 1.98 -2.94 -11.21
N ILE A 92 3.31 -3.08 -11.16
CA ILE A 92 4.22 -1.93 -11.14
C ILE A 92 4.47 -1.49 -12.59
N PRO A 93 4.13 -0.25 -12.99
CA PRO A 93 4.36 0.22 -14.35
C PRO A 93 5.85 0.16 -14.72
N ALA A 94 6.18 -0.39 -15.88
CA ALA A 94 7.57 -0.41 -16.38
C ALA A 94 8.12 1.01 -16.65
N THR A 95 7.23 1.97 -16.88
CA THR A 95 7.52 3.40 -17.09
C THR A 95 7.43 4.23 -15.81
N ALA A 96 7.15 3.61 -14.65
CA ALA A 96 7.33 4.30 -13.39
C ALA A 96 8.80 4.70 -13.30
N SER A 97 9.06 5.98 -13.03
CA SER A 97 10.42 6.53 -13.01
C SER A 97 11.32 5.64 -12.14
N PRO A 98 12.33 4.96 -12.71
CA PRO A 98 13.34 4.29 -11.91
C PRO A 98 14.10 5.37 -11.16
N ASP A 99 13.96 5.42 -9.84
CA ASP A 99 14.77 6.22 -8.92
C ASP A 99 15.07 7.66 -9.37
N PHE A 100 14.21 8.61 -9.02
CA PHE A 100 14.66 10.01 -9.05
C PHE A 100 15.61 10.24 -7.87
N GLN A 101 16.91 10.01 -8.11
CA GLN A 101 17.97 10.70 -7.40
C GLN A 101 17.84 12.19 -7.72
N THR A 102 17.08 12.91 -6.90
CA THR A 102 17.46 14.30 -6.58
C THR A 102 18.24 14.28 -5.30
N THR A 103 19.35 15.02 -5.30
CA THR A 103 20.09 15.41 -4.09
C THR A 103 19.13 15.71 -2.93
N GLY A 104 19.00 14.76 -1.99
CA GLY A 104 18.27 14.95 -0.72
C GLY A 104 16.93 14.21 -0.51
N GLY A 105 16.71 12.99 -1.02
CA GLY A 105 15.50 12.23 -0.67
C GLY A 105 15.56 10.71 -0.90
N LYS A 106 15.10 9.92 0.08
CA LYS A 106 14.91 8.44 -0.02
C LYS A 106 13.42 8.10 -0.12
N LEU A 107 13.02 7.31 -1.11
CA LEU A 107 11.66 6.76 -1.18
C LEU A 107 11.45 5.75 -0.06
N ASN A 108 10.52 6.01 0.86
CA ASN A 108 10.08 5.02 1.84
C ASN A 108 8.94 4.18 1.28
N ASP A 109 9.13 2.86 1.34
CA ASP A 109 8.19 1.73 1.42
C ASP A 109 6.76 1.96 0.88
N PRO A 110 6.26 1.17 -0.11
CA PRO A 110 4.89 1.29 -0.62
C PRO A 110 3.87 1.15 0.52
N ARG A 111 3.29 2.28 0.92
CA ARG A 111 2.17 2.32 1.88
C ARG A 111 0.91 1.88 1.15
N VAL A 112 0.34 0.76 1.55
CA VAL A 112 -0.95 0.31 1.03
C VAL A 112 -1.87 -0.11 2.17
N LEU A 113 -3.06 0.49 2.21
CA LEU A 113 -4.38 -0.14 2.40
C LEU A 113 -5.37 0.88 2.97
N TYR A 114 -6.23 1.43 2.10
CA TYR A 114 -7.47 2.09 2.54
C TYR A 114 -8.59 1.04 2.56
N VAL A 115 -8.86 0.48 3.73
CA VAL A 115 -10.03 -0.39 3.93
C VAL A 115 -11.26 0.50 4.11
N ASN A 116 -11.96 0.77 3.02
CA ASN A 116 -13.25 1.44 3.07
C ASN A 116 -14.32 0.39 3.42
N LEU A 117 -14.81 0.38 4.67
CA LEU A 117 -16.02 -0.36 5.04
C LEU A 117 -17.15 0.65 5.28
N PRO A 118 -18.38 0.40 4.79
CA PRO A 118 -19.56 0.99 5.41
C PRO A 118 -19.61 0.65 6.90
#